data_AF-A0A955DVW5-F1
#
_entry.id   AF-A0A955DVW5-F1
#
_cell.length_a   1.000
_cell.length_b   1.000
_cell.length_c   1.000
_cell.angle_alpha   90.00
_cell.angle_beta   90.00
_cell.angle_gamma   90.00
#
_symmetry.space_group_name_H-M   'P 1'
#
loop_
_entity.id
_entity.type
_entity.pdbx_description
1 polymer ?
#
loop_
_entity_poly.entity_id
_entity_poly.type
_entity_poly.pdbx_seq_one_letter_code
_entity_poly.pdbx_strand_id
1 'polypeptide(L)'
;MAFDSFNSHPLANLERADLDLIVALVLESGSLKGLASAYGVSYPTIRGRLDRVIERLRDAVEGREPDPLRDLLADLVERGELTVTAARQIRDAARKEHDHVVD
;
A
#
# COMPACT_ATOMS: atom_id res chain seq x y z
N MET A 1 25.08 26.07 4.85
CA MET A 1 24.84 24.62 4.63
C MET A 1 23.35 24.42 4.76
N ALA A 2 22.62 24.50 3.65
CA ALA A 2 21.17 24.34 3.64
C ALA A 2 20.89 22.84 3.75
N PHE A 3 20.32 22.41 4.89
CA PHE A 3 19.69 21.10 4.94
C PHE A 3 18.43 21.19 4.08
N ASP A 4 18.46 20.42 3.01
CA ASP A 4 17.49 20.45 1.93
C ASP A 4 16.06 20.28 2.44
N SER A 5 15.19 21.23 2.10
CA SER A 5 13.80 21.32 2.58
C SER A 5 12.80 20.57 1.68
N PHE A 6 13.22 19.51 0.97
CA PHE A 6 12.38 18.88 -0.05
C PHE A 6 12.32 17.35 -0.09
N ASN A 7 12.82 16.63 0.92
CA ASN A 7 12.56 15.17 0.98
C ASN A 7 11.78 14.83 2.24
N SER A 8 10.45 14.87 2.15
CA SER A 8 9.56 14.37 3.19
C SER A 8 9.89 12.90 3.46
N HIS A 9 10.02 12.54 4.74
CA HIS A 9 10.29 11.16 5.15
C HIS A 9 9.28 10.21 4.46
N PRO A 10 9.67 9.01 3.95
CA PRO A 10 8.78 8.14 3.17
C PRO A 10 7.45 7.78 3.86
N LEU A 11 7.45 7.73 5.20
CA LEU A 11 6.22 7.56 5.98
C LEU A 11 5.18 8.68 5.76
N ALA A 12 5.60 9.88 5.39
CA ALA A 12 4.69 10.99 5.09
C ALA A 12 3.84 10.75 3.83
N ASN A 13 4.25 9.81 2.98
CA ASN A 13 3.51 9.42 1.77
C ASN A 13 2.49 8.31 2.04
N LEU A 14 2.42 7.80 3.28
CA LEU A 14 1.45 6.77 3.66
C LEU A 14 0.14 7.38 4.16
N GLU A 15 -0.95 6.67 3.91
CA GLU A 15 -2.26 7.03 4.44
C GLU A 15 -2.30 6.96 5.97
N ARG A 16 -3.20 7.72 6.60
CA ARG A 16 -3.38 7.72 8.06
C ARG A 16 -3.57 6.31 8.63
N ALA A 17 -4.35 5.47 7.94
CA ALA A 17 -4.63 4.10 8.34
C ALA A 17 -3.40 3.17 8.30
N ASP A 18 -2.44 3.45 7.42
CA ASP A 18 -1.18 2.72 7.32
C ASP A 18 -0.24 3.16 8.44
N LEU A 19 -0.18 4.47 8.72
CA LEU A 19 0.56 5.01 9.85
C LEU A 19 0.05 4.46 11.19
N ASP A 20 -1.26 4.34 11.37
CA ASP A 20 -1.85 3.72 12.57
C ASP A 20 -1.45 2.26 12.73
N LEU A 21 -1.44 1.50 11.64
CA LEU A 21 -0.98 0.11 11.66
C LEU A 21 0.50 0.01 12.06
N ILE A 22 1.34 0.90 11.55
CA ILE A 22 2.77 0.96 11.88
C ILE A 22 2.97 1.29 13.36
N VAL A 23 2.24 2.27 13.90
CA VAL A 23 2.28 2.61 15.33
C VAL A 23 1.89 1.40 16.18
N ALA A 24 0.78 0.73 15.86
CA ALA A 24 0.35 -0.45 16.59
C ALA A 24 1.36 -1.60 16.48
N LEU A 25 1.96 -1.80 15.31
CA LEU A 25 3.01 -2.81 15.12
C LEU A 25 4.22 -2.55 16.01
N VAL A 26 4.66 -1.30 16.15
CA VAL A 26 5.77 -0.91 17.03
C VAL A 26 5.42 -1.13 18.50
N LEU A 27 4.21 -0.75 18.91
CA LEU A 27 3.72 -0.97 20.28
C LEU A 27 3.64 -2.46 20.64
N GLU A 28 3.29 -3.31 19.66
CA GLU A 28 3.27 -4.77 19.79
C GLU A 28 4.65 -5.42 19.58
N SER A 29 5.74 -4.64 19.55
CA SER A 29 7.11 -5.13 19.34
C SER A 29 7.29 -5.96 18.06
N GLY A 30 6.53 -5.64 17.01
CA GLY A 30 6.51 -6.37 15.74
C GLY A 30 5.68 -7.65 15.74
N SER A 31 4.93 -7.95 16.82
CA SER A 31 4.15 -9.18 16.93
C SER A 31 2.89 -9.12 16.07
N LEU A 32 2.89 -9.84 14.94
CA LEU A 32 1.69 -10.01 14.12
C LEU A 32 0.54 -10.70 14.87
N LYS A 33 0.84 -11.57 15.83
CA LYS A 33 -0.19 -12.18 16.69
C LYS A 33 -0.78 -11.17 17.67
N GLY A 34 0.07 -10.33 18.27
CA GLY A 34 -0.36 -9.23 19.14
C GLY A 34 -1.22 -8.23 18.38
N LEU A 35 -0.78 -7.85 17.18
CA LEU A 35 -1.52 -6.98 16.28
C LEU A 35 -2.88 -7.57 15.87
N ALA A 36 -2.95 -8.87 15.54
CA ALA A 36 -4.21 -9.54 15.25
C ALA A 36 -5.18 -9.46 16.43
N SER A 37 -4.69 -9.68 17.65
CA SER A 37 -5.47 -9.54 18.88
C SER A 37 -5.95 -8.11 19.11
N ALA A 38 -5.07 -7.12 18.95
CA ALA A 38 -5.40 -5.70 19.16
C ALA A 38 -6.47 -5.20 18.16
N TYR A 39 -6.44 -5.68 16.92
CA TYR A 39 -7.42 -5.33 15.89
C TYR A 39 -8.67 -6.22 15.88
N GLY A 40 -8.73 -7.28 16.69
CA GLY A 40 -9.86 -8.20 16.73
C GLY A 40 -10.09 -8.98 15.42
N VAL A 41 -9.01 -9.25 14.67
CA VAL A 41 -9.08 -9.93 13.36
C VAL A 41 -8.20 -11.19 13.34
N SER A 42 -8.38 -12.01 12.30
CA SER A 42 -7.55 -13.20 12.12
C SER A 42 -6.10 -12.83 11.76
N TYR A 43 -5.15 -13.71 12.10
CA TYR A 43 -3.75 -13.55 11.70
C TYR A 43 -3.57 -13.40 10.17
N PRO A 44 -4.21 -14.22 9.31
CA PRO A 44 -4.17 -13.99 7.87
C PRO A 44 -4.66 -12.60 7.44
N THR A 45 -5.71 -12.07 8.08
CA THR A 45 -6.26 -10.74 7.78
C THR A 45 -5.24 -9.64 8.08
N ILE A 46 -4.64 -9.65 9.28
CA ILE A 46 -3.69 -8.59 9.64
C ILE A 46 -2.37 -8.70 8.86
N ARG A 47 -1.94 -9.93 8.54
CA ARG A 47 -0.76 -10.16 7.69
C ARG A 47 -0.97 -9.55 6.31
N GLY A 48 -2.11 -9.82 5.68
CA GLY A 48 -2.44 -9.25 4.36
C GLY A 48 -2.51 -7.72 4.40
N ARG A 49 -3.05 -7.14 5.48
CA ARG A 49 -3.04 -5.68 5.67
C ARG A 49 -1.62 -5.12 5.80
N LEU A 50 -0.75 -5.76 6.59
CA LEU A 50 0.64 -5.33 6.72
C LEU A 50 1.39 -5.44 5.39
N ASP A 51 1.13 -6.47 4.59
CA ASP A 51 1.78 -6.65 3.29
C ASP A 51 1.50 -5.47 2.36
N ARG A 52 0.26 -4.96 2.33
CA ARG A 52 -0.10 -3.77 1.55
C ARG A 52 0.63 -2.51 2.03
N VAL A 53 0.76 -2.34 3.35
CA VAL A 53 1.54 -1.22 3.93
C VAL A 53 3.01 -1.31 3.52
N ILE A 54 3.59 -2.52 3.54
CA ILE A 54 4.98 -2.74 3.10
C ILE A 54 5.15 -2.40 1.61
N GLU A 55 4.20 -2.79 0.76
CA GLU A 55 4.23 -2.45 -0.67
C GLU A 55 4.19 -0.93 -0.89
N ARG A 56 3.25 -0.22 -0.26
CA ARG A 56 3.14 1.24 -0.35
C ARG A 56 4.39 1.94 0.18
N LEU A 57 4.96 1.46 1.29
CA LEU A 57 6.18 2.03 1.85
C LEU A 57 7.39 1.79 0.94
N ARG A 58 7.47 0.64 0.27
CA ARG A 58 8.52 0.39 -0.74
C ARG A 58 8.39 1.36 -1.91
N ASP A 59 7.19 1.53 -2.45
CA ASP A 59 6.94 2.49 -3.53
C ASP A 59 7.36 3.92 -3.09
N ALA A 60 7.01 4.33 -1.87
CA ALA A 60 7.41 5.62 -1.31
C ALA A 60 8.93 5.77 -1.10
N VAL A 61 9.62 4.73 -0.64
CA VAL A 61 11.09 4.73 -0.47
C VAL A 61 11.80 4.82 -1.81
N GLU A 62 11.25 4.19 -2.85
CA GLU A 62 11.80 4.20 -4.20
C GLU A 62 11.40 5.45 -5.00
N GLY A 63 10.64 6.38 -4.41
CA GLY A 63 10.17 7.60 -5.06
C GLY A 63 9.19 7.34 -6.20
N ARG A 64 8.55 6.17 -6.22
CA ARG A 64 7.48 5.88 -7.18
C ARG A 64 6.23 6.61 -6.75
N GLU A 65 5.56 7.25 -7.70
CA GLU A 65 4.26 7.85 -7.42
C GLU A 65 3.25 6.75 -7.05
N PRO A 66 2.33 7.01 -6.11
CA PRO A 66 1.20 6.13 -5.84
C PRO A 66 0.49 5.82 -7.16
N ASP A 67 0.11 4.55 -7.37
CA ASP A 67 -0.64 4.11 -8.54
C ASP A 67 -2.13 4.02 -8.14
N PRO A 68 -2.93 5.08 -8.37
CA PRO A 68 -4.31 5.13 -7.88
C PRO A 68 -5.19 4.08 -8.56
N LEU A 69 -4.81 3.66 -9.77
CA LEU A 69 -5.47 2.59 -10.49
C LEU A 69 -5.22 1.25 -9.79
N ARG A 70 -3.98 0.97 -9.37
CA ARG A 70 -3.66 -0.25 -8.61
C ARG A 70 -4.47 -0.33 -7.32
N ASP A 71 -4.54 0.76 -6.57
CA ASP A 71 -5.26 0.82 -5.30
C ASP A 71 -6.78 0.61 -5.50
N LEU A 72 -7.38 1.29 -6.48
CA LEU A 72 -8.80 1.09 -6.83
C LEU A 72 -9.10 -0.36 -7.22
N LEU A 73 -8.24 -0.97 -8.03
CA LEU A 73 -8.43 -2.36 -8.48
C LEU A 73 -8.33 -3.36 -7.32
N ALA A 74 -7.42 -3.12 -6.35
CA ALA A 74 -7.31 -3.95 -5.15
C ALA A 74 -8.58 -3.87 -4.30
N ASP A 75 -9.11 -2.66 -4.08
CA ASP A 75 -10.34 -2.43 -3.34
C ASP A 75 -11.55 -3.13 -3.96
N LEU A 76 -11.70 -3.04 -5.29
CA LEU A 76 -12.80 -3.71 -6.02
C LEU A 76 -12.71 -5.23 -5.93
N VAL A 77 -11.50 -5.79 -5.95
CA VAL A 77 -11.27 -7.22 -5.76
C VAL A 77 -11.66 -7.67 -4.36
N GLU A 78 -11.30 -6.89 -3.34
CA GLU A 78 -11.66 -7.19 -1.94
C GLU A 78 -13.16 -7.13 -1.69
N ARG A 79 -13.88 -6.22 -2.36
CA ARG A 79 -15.34 -6.13 -2.30
C ARG A 79 -16.05 -7.23 -3.09
N GLY A 80 -15.30 -8.03 -3.86
CA GLY A 80 -15.86 -9.06 -4.75
C GLY A 80 -16.56 -8.49 -5.99
N GLU A 81 -16.39 -7.19 -6.25
CA GLU A 81 -16.95 -6.49 -7.41
C GLU A 81 -16.11 -6.73 -8.67
N LEU A 82 -14.85 -7.14 -8.50
CA LEU A 82 -13.93 -7.46 -9.58
C LEU A 82 -13.16 -8.75 -9.31
N THR A 83 -12.89 -9.54 -10.35
CA THR A 83 -12.01 -10.70 -10.22
C THR A 83 -10.55 -10.29 -10.28
N VAL A 84 -9.67 -11.02 -9.59
CA VAL A 84 -8.21 -10.81 -9.65
C VAL A 84 -7.69 -10.83 -11.09
N THR A 85 -8.23 -11.73 -11.93
CA THR A 85 -7.86 -11.84 -13.34
C THR A 85 -8.24 -10.60 -14.13
N ALA A 86 -9.47 -10.09 -13.95
CA ALA A 86 -9.92 -8.87 -14.61
C ALA A 86 -9.11 -7.64 -14.16
N ALA A 87 -8.82 -7.52 -12.86
CA ALA A 87 -7.96 -6.47 -12.32
C ALA A 87 -6.59 -6.42 -13.02
N ARG A 88 -5.95 -7.60 -13.19
CA ARG A 88 -4.65 -7.69 -13.88
C ARG A 88 -4.76 -7.24 -15.33
N GLN A 89 -5.78 -7.68 -16.06
CA GLN A 89 -5.98 -7.28 -17.46
C GLN A 89 -6.16 -5.77 -17.61
N ILE A 90 -6.96 -5.13 -16.73
CA ILE A 90 -7.18 -3.68 -16.76
C ILE A 90 -5.87 -2.93 -16.50
N ARG A 91 -5.12 -3.32 -15.47
CA ARG A 91 -3.82 -2.71 -15.13
C ARG A 91 -2.82 -2.82 -16.28
N ASP A 92 -2.72 -3.99 -16.89
CA ASP A 92 -1.76 -4.25 -17.96
C ASP A 92 -2.13 -3.50 -19.25
N ALA A 93 -3.42 -3.29 -19.51
CA ALA A 93 -3.91 -2.44 -20.61
C ALA A 93 -3.59 -0.96 -20.38
N ALA A 94 -3.88 -0.43 -19.19
CA ALA A 94 -3.63 0.98 -18.85
C ALA A 94 -2.13 1.35 -18.94
N ARG A 95 -1.23 0.43 -18.55
CA ARG A 95 0.21 0.65 -18.65
C ARG A 95 0.71 0.72 -20.11
N LYS A 96 0.13 -0.06 -21.02
CA LYS A 96 0.46 -0.01 -22.47
C LYS A 96 0.08 1.31 -23.14
N GLU A 97 -0.99 1.93 -22.65
CA GLU A 97 -1.52 3.19 -23.20
C GLU A 97 -0.72 4.39 -22.68
N HIS A 98 -0.26 4.35 -21.43
CA HIS A 98 0.62 5.36 -20.86
C HIS A 98 2.00 5.39 -21.53
N ASP A 99 2.56 4.24 -21.92
CA ASP A 99 3.83 4.17 -22.65
C ASP A 99 3.73 4.69 -24.11
N HIS A 100 2.53 4.75 -24.71
CA HIS A 100 2.33 5.27 -26.07
C HIS A 100 2.12 6.79 -26.16
N VAL A 101 1.88 7.47 -25.04
CA VAL A 101 1.58 8.91 -25.00
C VAL A 101 2.83 9.74 -24.62
N VAL A 102 3.90 9.09 -24.16
CA VAL A 102 5.15 9.74 -23.71
C VAL A 102 6.26 9.66 -24.79
N ASP A 103 5.97 9.12 -25.97
CA ASP A 103 6.85 9.13 -27.16
C ASP A 103 6.47 10.24 -28.16
#